data_AF-A0ABD0X452-F1
#
_entry.id   AF-A0ABD0X452-F1
#
_cell.length_a   1.000
_cell.length_b   1.000
_cell.length_c   1.000
_cell.angle_alpha   90.00
_cell.angle_beta   90.00
_cell.angle_gamma   90.00
#
_symmetry.space_group_name_H-M   'P 1'
#
loop_
_entity.id
_entity.type
_entity.pdbx_description
1 polymer ?
#
loop_
_entity_poly.entity_id
_entity_poly.type
_entity_poly.pdbx_seq_one_letter_code
_entity_poly.pdbx_strand_id
1 'polypeptide(L)'
;MLRFKTFWQLPVILMLISEWNRCIKSHEITVDSPETIGIDDTGHLGPLYIHWTAPSSLTNLTDCSVRYHLEYYNTYQNRWTVIRTVRTSYNAQFDLEKEVRVRIATLLRGGCVNGTELKSPFAETILPPKVTGPVGSRVLGFGCVFYQKEFMECTWHKSLDDPPHSQRSLYFWHRGMEQAAECPQYIYSNGLKTGCKFCGESLPEFTNFNICVNSSSSNVALMSAFFSLQIQNHVKPAAIEVLHLEAGPDRSIQVEWTLPQERIPEHCLEHEVETRKEGQDKQESLQRIITRELTLTVSMEGAQRRCFRVRSRIHQYCADRGFWSDWSHWSCYPDLPKSNAVVVFALVASLVISIFVLSLCGWALWRWRKGREGKTIPPSHLNKLMEYSKGLQFIHKITQNQ
;
A
#
# COMPACT_ATOMS: atom_id res chain seq x y z
N MET A 1 3.36 106.24 8.75
CA MET A 1 2.62 105.05 9.23
C MET A 1 1.41 104.82 8.33
N LEU A 2 1.53 103.99 7.29
CA LEU A 2 0.35 103.46 6.59
C LEU A 2 -0.18 102.28 7.40
N ARG A 3 -1.39 102.42 7.96
CA ARG A 3 -2.05 101.38 8.75
C ARG A 3 -2.75 100.38 7.83
N PHE A 4 -2.43 99.12 8.09
CA PHE A 4 -3.07 97.88 7.64
C PHE A 4 -4.61 97.98 7.64
N LYS A 5 -5.21 97.65 6.50
CA LYS A 5 -6.67 97.46 6.36
C LYS A 5 -6.97 96.28 5.42
N THR A 6 -6.57 95.07 5.80
CA THR A 6 -6.95 93.83 5.11
C THR A 6 -6.99 92.68 6.11
N PHE A 7 -8.07 92.55 6.87
CA PHE A 7 -8.25 91.41 7.80
C PHE A 7 -9.72 91.00 8.01
N TRP A 8 -10.57 91.12 6.98
CA TRP A 8 -11.98 90.69 7.02
C TRP A 8 -12.39 89.70 5.91
N GLN A 9 -11.47 89.23 5.07
CA GLN A 9 -11.79 88.25 4.01
C GLN A 9 -11.24 86.83 4.26
N LEU A 10 -10.34 86.67 5.23
CA LEU A 10 -9.78 85.36 5.61
C LEU A 10 -10.80 84.36 6.20
N PRO A 11 -11.79 84.74 7.05
CA PRO A 11 -12.68 83.75 7.64
C PRO A 11 -13.73 83.23 6.65
N VAL A 12 -14.14 84.06 5.68
CA VAL A 12 -15.09 83.66 4.62
C VAL A 12 -14.44 82.69 3.64
N ILE A 13 -13.16 82.92 3.29
CA ILE A 13 -12.39 82.02 2.43
C ILE A 13 -12.13 80.69 3.14
N LEU A 14 -11.81 80.69 4.45
CA LEU A 14 -11.64 79.46 5.24
C LEU A 14 -12.93 78.65 5.39
N MET A 15 -14.09 79.31 5.54
CA MET A 15 -15.39 78.63 5.56
C MET A 15 -15.76 78.03 4.21
N LEU A 16 -15.46 78.74 3.10
CA LEU A 16 -15.67 78.21 1.75
C LEU A 16 -14.75 77.01 1.43
N ILE A 17 -13.49 77.02 1.89
CA ILE A 17 -12.57 75.88 1.74
C ILE A 17 -13.00 74.69 2.62
N SER A 18 -13.55 74.94 3.81
CA SER A 18 -14.12 73.92 4.70
C SER A 18 -15.34 73.24 4.08
N GLU A 19 -16.24 74.00 3.47
CA GLU A 19 -17.40 73.49 2.73
C GLU A 19 -16.96 72.73 1.46
N TRP A 20 -15.94 73.20 0.75
CA TRP A 20 -15.40 72.50 -0.43
C TRP A 20 -14.72 71.18 -0.08
N ASN A 21 -13.97 71.13 1.03
CA ASN A 21 -13.36 69.90 1.54
C ASN A 21 -14.39 68.89 2.07
N ARG A 22 -15.62 69.32 2.40
CA ARG A 22 -16.74 68.41 2.70
C ARG A 22 -17.38 67.81 1.45
N CYS A 23 -17.27 68.47 0.29
CA CYS A 23 -17.76 67.96 -1.00
C CYS A 23 -16.76 67.07 -1.74
N ILE A 24 -15.46 67.11 -1.41
CA ILE A 24 -14.45 66.20 -1.96
C ILE A 24 -14.29 65.01 -1.01
N LYS A 25 -15.35 64.23 -0.80
CA LYS A 25 -15.16 62.81 -0.55
C LYS A 25 -14.89 62.21 -1.92
N SER A 26 -13.65 61.78 -2.17
CA SER A 26 -13.38 60.88 -3.30
C SER A 26 -14.36 59.73 -3.17
N HIS A 27 -15.26 59.58 -4.14
CA HIS A 27 -16.19 58.47 -4.16
C HIS A 27 -15.32 57.21 -4.29
N GLU A 28 -15.16 56.49 -3.19
CA GLU A 28 -14.39 55.25 -3.17
C GLU A 28 -15.14 54.31 -4.11
N ILE A 29 -14.50 53.92 -5.22
CA ILE A 29 -15.12 53.02 -6.18
C ILE A 29 -15.21 51.67 -5.48
N THR A 30 -16.42 51.22 -5.20
CA THR A 30 -16.71 49.91 -4.60
C THR A 30 -17.32 49.01 -5.67
N VAL A 31 -17.13 47.69 -5.53
CA VAL A 31 -17.75 46.69 -6.41
C VAL A 31 -18.68 45.81 -5.58
N ASP A 32 -19.86 45.52 -6.13
CA ASP A 32 -20.88 44.72 -5.45
C ASP A 32 -20.54 43.23 -5.44
N SER A 33 -21.00 42.55 -4.40
CA SER A 33 -20.91 41.09 -4.27
C SER A 33 -21.93 40.40 -5.19
N PRO A 34 -21.70 39.12 -5.58
CA PRO A 34 -22.67 38.35 -6.37
C PRO A 34 -24.04 38.24 -5.69
N GLU A 35 -25.13 38.34 -6.47
CA GLU A 35 -26.49 38.51 -5.93
C GLU A 35 -27.15 37.20 -5.49
N THR A 36 -26.99 36.12 -6.25
CA THR A 36 -27.55 34.81 -5.91
C THR A 36 -26.45 33.77 -5.88
N ILE A 37 -26.29 33.04 -4.77
CA ILE A 37 -25.42 31.86 -4.69
C ILE A 37 -26.32 30.66 -4.47
N GLY A 38 -26.32 29.73 -5.42
CA GLY A 38 -27.02 28.45 -5.32
C GLY A 38 -26.03 27.29 -5.24
N ILE A 39 -26.46 26.24 -4.55
CA ILE A 39 -25.73 24.98 -4.42
C ILE A 39 -26.72 23.86 -4.73
N ASP A 40 -26.50 23.18 -5.84
CA ASP A 40 -27.34 22.09 -6.30
C ASP A 40 -26.65 20.74 -6.08
N ASP A 41 -27.39 19.79 -5.51
CA ASP A 41 -26.97 18.39 -5.43
C ASP A 41 -27.42 17.65 -6.69
N THR A 42 -26.44 17.16 -7.44
CA THR A 42 -26.65 16.44 -8.72
C THR A 42 -26.92 14.94 -8.52
N GLY A 43 -26.95 14.46 -7.27
CA GLY A 43 -27.11 13.04 -6.95
C GLY A 43 -25.83 12.23 -7.16
N HIS A 44 -24.67 12.88 -7.31
CA HIS A 44 -23.36 12.25 -7.51
C HIS A 44 -22.63 11.93 -6.20
N LEU A 45 -23.35 11.97 -5.08
CA LEU A 45 -22.92 11.50 -3.75
C LEU A 45 -21.71 12.24 -3.16
N GLY A 46 -21.53 13.52 -3.51
CA GLY A 46 -20.44 14.35 -2.98
C GLY A 46 -20.15 15.62 -3.78
N PRO A 47 -20.01 15.54 -5.12
CA PRO A 47 -19.86 16.71 -5.97
C PRO A 47 -21.13 17.55 -5.95
N LEU A 48 -21.00 18.83 -5.60
CA LEU A 48 -22.08 19.81 -5.63
C LEU A 48 -21.78 20.86 -6.70
N TYR A 49 -22.84 21.31 -7.38
CA TYR A 49 -22.78 22.36 -8.38
C TYR A 49 -23.04 23.71 -7.72
N ILE A 50 -22.00 24.52 -7.63
CA ILE A 50 -22.07 25.88 -7.08
C ILE A 50 -22.30 26.82 -8.26
N HIS A 51 -23.30 27.68 -8.18
CA HIS A 51 -23.57 28.67 -9.22
C HIS A 51 -23.92 30.04 -8.63
N TRP A 52 -23.64 31.09 -9.38
CA TRP A 52 -23.95 32.44 -8.95
C TRP A 52 -24.27 33.39 -10.10
N THR A 53 -24.89 34.52 -9.79
CA THR A 53 -25.17 35.59 -10.76
C THR A 53 -24.22 36.76 -10.59
N ALA A 54 -23.89 37.41 -11.71
CA ALA A 54 -23.13 38.65 -11.68
C ALA A 54 -23.96 39.76 -11.02
N PRO A 55 -23.34 40.68 -10.26
CA PRO A 55 -24.03 41.87 -9.76
C PRO A 55 -24.64 42.67 -10.91
N SER A 56 -25.89 43.10 -10.75
CA SER A 56 -26.62 43.90 -11.74
C SER A 56 -25.90 45.21 -12.09
N SER A 57 -25.15 45.79 -11.13
CA SER A 57 -24.32 46.98 -11.33
C SER A 57 -23.21 46.80 -12.39
N LEU A 58 -22.87 45.56 -12.76
CA LEU A 58 -21.82 45.26 -13.73
C LEU A 58 -22.34 44.95 -15.15
N THR A 59 -23.66 44.98 -15.39
CA THR A 59 -24.27 44.57 -16.67
C THR A 59 -23.85 45.40 -17.89
N ASN A 60 -23.52 46.69 -17.71
CA ASN A 60 -23.16 47.60 -18.80
C ASN A 60 -21.67 48.00 -18.79
N LEU A 61 -20.83 47.23 -18.10
CA LEU A 61 -19.46 47.63 -17.79
C LEU A 61 -18.48 47.01 -18.81
N THR A 62 -18.12 47.75 -19.86
CA THR A 62 -17.30 47.25 -20.98
C THR A 62 -15.80 47.43 -20.77
N ASP A 63 -15.39 48.42 -19.97
CA ASP A 63 -13.98 48.84 -19.84
C ASP A 63 -13.22 48.07 -18.74
N CYS A 64 -13.85 47.03 -18.18
CA CYS A 64 -13.27 46.22 -17.13
C CYS A 64 -13.52 44.73 -17.29
N SER A 65 -12.55 43.96 -16.83
CA SER A 65 -12.68 42.52 -16.68
C SER A 65 -13.26 42.18 -15.32
N VAL A 66 -14.32 41.38 -15.33
CA VAL A 66 -14.95 40.83 -14.13
C VAL A 66 -14.45 39.40 -13.92
N ARG A 67 -14.03 39.11 -12.69
CA ARG A 67 -13.67 37.77 -12.22
C ARG A 67 -14.34 37.53 -10.88
N TYR A 68 -14.32 36.29 -10.44
CA TYR A 68 -14.83 35.88 -9.15
C TYR A 68 -13.74 35.20 -8.34
N HIS A 69 -13.68 35.55 -7.07
CA HIS A 69 -12.87 34.92 -6.04
C HIS A 69 -13.78 34.01 -5.22
N LEU A 70 -13.86 32.75 -5.63
CA LEU A 70 -14.63 31.71 -4.97
C LEU A 70 -13.76 31.04 -3.90
N GLU A 71 -14.31 30.90 -2.70
CA GLU A 71 -13.75 30.07 -1.65
C GLU A 71 -14.79 29.07 -1.15
N TYR A 72 -14.39 27.81 -1.04
CA TYR A 72 -15.20 26.77 -0.41
C TYR A 72 -14.38 26.02 0.62
N TYR A 73 -15.02 25.61 1.71
CA TYR A 73 -14.34 24.90 2.78
C TYR A 73 -14.22 23.41 2.44
N ASN A 74 -12.99 22.92 2.26
CA ASN A 74 -12.72 21.51 2.02
C ASN A 74 -12.48 20.80 3.36
N THR A 75 -13.46 20.03 3.81
CA THR A 75 -13.44 19.30 5.09
C THR A 75 -12.43 18.14 5.10
N TYR A 76 -12.14 17.52 3.95
CA TYR A 76 -11.12 16.46 3.84
C TYR A 76 -9.70 16.96 4.11
N GLN A 77 -9.43 18.22 3.76
CA GLN A 77 -8.12 18.86 3.95
C GLN A 77 -8.12 19.90 5.07
N ASN A 78 -9.27 20.12 5.71
CA ASN A 78 -9.49 21.11 6.76
C ASN A 78 -8.98 22.52 6.38
N ARG A 79 -9.27 22.97 5.15
CA ARG A 79 -8.81 24.28 4.64
C ARG A 79 -9.77 24.88 3.62
N TRP A 80 -9.72 26.20 3.47
CA TRP A 80 -10.37 26.90 2.36
C TRP A 80 -9.63 26.62 1.05
N THR A 81 -10.38 26.20 0.04
CA THR A 81 -9.89 26.12 -1.34
C THR A 81 -10.30 27.38 -2.09
N VAL A 82 -9.36 28.01 -2.79
CA VAL A 82 -9.56 29.30 -3.45
C VAL A 82 -9.46 29.12 -4.95
N ILE A 83 -10.46 29.61 -5.68
CA ILE A 83 -10.54 29.58 -7.15
C ILE A 83 -10.78 31.00 -7.66
N ARG A 84 -10.00 31.41 -8.66
CA ARG A 84 -10.26 32.63 -9.44
C ARG A 84 -10.76 32.26 -10.82
N THR A 85 -11.96 32.69 -11.18
CA THR A 85 -12.61 32.29 -12.43
C THR A 85 -13.44 33.41 -13.03
N VAL A 86 -13.64 33.38 -14.35
CA VAL A 86 -14.61 34.23 -15.06
C VAL A 86 -15.98 33.55 -15.19
N ARG A 87 -16.05 32.25 -14.91
CA ARG A 87 -17.29 31.47 -14.96
C ARG A 87 -18.19 31.86 -13.79
N THR A 88 -19.47 31.62 -13.95
CA THR A 88 -20.52 31.82 -12.95
C THR A 88 -20.92 30.52 -12.25
N SER A 89 -20.13 29.46 -12.42
CA SER A 89 -20.35 28.19 -11.74
C SER A 89 -19.07 27.38 -11.57
N TYR A 90 -19.11 26.45 -10.62
CA TYR A 90 -18.00 25.56 -10.29
C TYR A 90 -18.51 24.27 -9.63
N ASN A 91 -17.91 23.14 -10.00
CA ASN A 91 -18.15 21.85 -9.36
C ASN A 91 -17.07 21.57 -8.31
N ALA A 92 -17.47 21.29 -7.08
CA ALA A 92 -16.55 20.96 -6.00
C ALA A 92 -17.01 19.72 -5.22
N GLN A 93 -16.05 18.94 -4.73
CA GLN A 93 -16.29 17.77 -3.89
C GLN A 93 -16.53 18.20 -2.44
N PHE A 94 -17.60 17.70 -1.82
CA PHE A 94 -17.92 17.92 -0.42
C PHE A 94 -18.16 16.60 0.32
N ASP A 95 -17.94 16.65 1.62
CA ASP A 95 -18.44 15.64 2.56
C ASP A 95 -19.87 16.02 2.94
N LEU A 96 -20.86 15.28 2.42
CA LEU A 96 -22.28 15.56 2.62
C LEU A 96 -22.75 15.28 4.06
N GLU A 97 -21.91 14.70 4.90
CA GLU A 97 -22.17 14.57 6.34
C GLU A 97 -21.77 15.84 7.13
N LYS A 98 -21.10 16.79 6.48
CA LYS A 98 -20.68 18.06 7.07
C LYS A 98 -21.45 19.21 6.45
N GLU A 99 -21.42 20.35 7.14
CA GLU A 99 -21.90 21.60 6.55
C GLU A 99 -21.05 21.99 5.34
N VAL A 100 -21.72 22.48 4.30
CA VAL A 100 -21.10 23.02 3.10
C VAL A 100 -21.03 24.53 3.26
N ARG A 101 -19.81 25.09 3.20
CA ARG A 101 -19.56 26.52 3.34
C ARG A 101 -18.93 27.06 2.07
N VAL A 102 -19.58 28.05 1.47
CA VAL A 102 -19.13 28.68 0.22
C VAL A 102 -19.24 30.19 0.37
N ARG A 103 -18.19 30.90 0.02
CA ARG A 103 -18.18 32.35 -0.05
C ARG A 103 -17.54 32.84 -1.33
N ILE A 104 -18.06 33.94 -1.87
CA ILE A 104 -17.62 34.47 -3.15
C ILE A 104 -17.56 35.99 -3.12
N ALA A 105 -16.54 36.53 -3.79
CA ALA A 105 -16.40 37.96 -4.00
C ALA A 105 -16.18 38.26 -5.48
N THR A 106 -16.66 39.41 -5.92
CA THR A 106 -16.39 39.94 -7.25
C THR A 106 -15.02 40.61 -7.26
N LEU A 107 -14.24 40.34 -8.29
CA LEU A 107 -12.97 41.00 -8.59
C LEU A 107 -13.14 41.81 -9.86
N LEU A 108 -12.85 43.11 -9.80
CA LEU A 108 -12.95 44.02 -10.92
C LEU A 108 -11.58 44.61 -11.23
N ARG A 109 -11.13 44.52 -12.48
CA ARG A 109 -9.85 45.08 -12.92
C ARG A 109 -9.96 45.63 -14.34
N GLY A 110 -9.46 46.84 -14.57
CA GLY A 110 -9.44 47.49 -15.88
C GLY A 110 -9.51 49.01 -15.83
N GLY A 111 -9.95 49.61 -16.93
CA GLY A 111 -10.02 51.07 -17.10
C GLY A 111 -11.02 51.74 -16.17
N CYS A 112 -12.14 51.08 -15.85
CA CYS A 112 -13.15 51.58 -14.91
C CYS A 112 -12.64 51.78 -13.46
N VAL A 113 -11.51 51.16 -13.11
CA VAL A 113 -10.89 51.22 -11.76
C VAL A 113 -9.46 51.74 -11.82
N ASN A 114 -9.11 52.49 -12.87
CA ASN A 114 -7.78 53.07 -13.07
C ASN A 114 -6.64 52.04 -12.99
N GLY A 115 -6.89 50.81 -13.45
CA GLY A 115 -5.91 49.72 -13.45
C GLY A 115 -5.72 48.99 -12.10
N THR A 116 -6.34 49.45 -11.02
CA THR A 116 -6.32 48.76 -9.72
C THR A 116 -7.25 47.55 -9.71
N GLU A 117 -7.04 46.59 -8.81
CA GLU A 117 -7.98 45.48 -8.61
C GLU A 117 -8.85 45.78 -7.40
N LEU A 118 -10.15 45.92 -7.62
CA LEU A 118 -11.14 46.02 -6.56
C LEU A 118 -11.71 44.66 -6.23
N LYS A 119 -11.96 44.43 -4.94
CA LYS A 119 -12.60 43.22 -4.43
C LYS A 119 -13.82 43.58 -3.60
N SER A 120 -14.97 42.96 -3.89
CA SER A 120 -16.18 43.13 -3.10
C SER A 120 -16.04 42.47 -1.71
N PRO A 121 -16.90 42.80 -0.75
CA PRO A 121 -17.17 41.92 0.39
C PRO A 121 -17.55 40.50 -0.07
N PHE A 122 -17.40 39.52 0.80
CA PHE A 122 -17.86 38.17 0.52
C PHE A 122 -19.38 38.09 0.67
N ALA A 123 -20.04 37.55 -0.35
CA ALA A 123 -21.34 36.93 -0.19
C ALA A 123 -21.11 35.46 0.23
N GLU A 124 -21.83 34.97 1.23
CA GLU A 124 -21.64 33.64 1.80
C GLU A 124 -22.96 32.85 1.81
N THR A 125 -22.86 31.55 1.58
CA THR A 125 -23.95 30.60 1.75
C THR A 125 -23.44 29.39 2.53
N ILE A 126 -24.26 28.93 3.47
CA ILE A 126 -23.96 27.77 4.32
C ILE A 126 -25.14 26.82 4.22
N LEU A 127 -24.87 25.60 3.76
CA LEU A 127 -25.86 24.53 3.68
C LEU A 127 -25.59 23.51 4.79
N PRO A 128 -26.49 23.33 5.77
CA PRO A 128 -26.33 22.33 6.81
C PRO A 128 -26.46 20.91 6.22
N PRO A 129 -25.86 19.89 6.87
CA PRO A 129 -25.96 18.52 6.39
C PRO A 129 -27.40 17.99 6.51
N LYS A 130 -27.81 17.18 5.54
CA LYS A 130 -29.13 16.55 5.54
C LYS A 130 -29.15 15.32 6.46
N VAL A 131 -29.79 15.45 7.61
CA VAL A 131 -29.95 14.35 8.57
C VAL A 131 -31.17 13.50 8.18
N THR A 132 -30.95 12.25 7.77
CA THR A 132 -32.03 11.35 7.27
C THR A 132 -32.59 10.41 8.33
N GLY A 133 -31.99 10.34 9.52
CA GLY A 133 -32.39 9.48 10.63
C GLY A 133 -31.62 9.80 11.91
N PRO A 134 -31.80 9.03 13.00
CA PRO A 134 -31.08 9.25 14.26
C PRO A 134 -29.56 9.19 14.03
N VAL A 135 -28.78 10.13 14.57
CA VAL A 135 -27.32 10.21 14.35
C VAL A 135 -26.62 8.90 14.72
N GLY A 136 -27.09 8.23 15.78
CA GLY A 136 -26.58 6.94 16.24
C GLY A 136 -26.75 5.81 15.22
N SER A 137 -27.70 5.91 14.29
CA SER A 137 -27.92 4.95 13.21
C SER A 137 -26.97 5.13 12.02
N ARG A 138 -25.82 5.79 12.18
CA ARG A 138 -24.80 5.84 11.11
C ARG A 138 -24.05 4.52 11.06
N VAL A 139 -23.78 3.97 9.87
CA VAL A 139 -22.97 2.75 9.74
C VAL A 139 -21.56 2.93 10.32
N LEU A 140 -21.02 1.86 10.89
CA LEU A 140 -19.72 1.83 11.57
C LEU A 140 -18.71 1.00 10.80
N GLY A 141 -17.41 1.24 11.02
CA GLY A 141 -16.34 0.40 10.46
C GLY A 141 -16.32 0.30 8.94
N PHE A 142 -16.83 1.33 8.23
CA PHE A 142 -16.82 1.32 6.78
C PHE A 142 -15.38 1.31 6.26
N GLY A 143 -15.05 0.36 5.40
CA GLY A 143 -13.72 0.24 4.81
C GLY A 143 -13.76 -0.55 3.51
N CYS A 144 -12.85 -0.21 2.60
CA CYS A 144 -12.73 -0.86 1.29
C CYS A 144 -11.31 -1.38 1.05
N VAL A 145 -11.22 -2.55 0.41
CA VAL A 145 -9.97 -3.17 -0.04
C VAL A 145 -10.12 -3.58 -1.50
N PHE A 146 -9.21 -3.09 -2.34
CA PHE A 146 -9.14 -3.41 -3.77
C PHE A 146 -8.11 -4.53 -3.99
N TYR A 147 -8.60 -5.77 -3.98
CA TYR A 147 -7.75 -6.95 -4.06
C TYR A 147 -7.15 -7.07 -5.45
N GLN A 148 -5.82 -7.02 -5.52
CA GLN A 148 -5.02 -7.32 -6.72
C GLN A 148 -5.40 -6.50 -7.97
N LYS A 149 -6.06 -5.35 -7.78
CA LYS A 149 -6.74 -4.59 -8.85
C LYS A 149 -7.77 -5.40 -9.67
N GLU A 150 -8.29 -6.49 -9.11
CA GLU A 150 -9.26 -7.38 -9.74
C GLU A 150 -10.68 -7.12 -9.28
N PHE A 151 -10.89 -6.94 -7.98
CA PHE A 151 -12.19 -6.63 -7.40
C PHE A 151 -12.02 -5.88 -6.09
N MET A 152 -12.95 -4.97 -5.80
CA MET A 152 -12.96 -4.22 -4.55
C MET A 152 -14.12 -4.67 -3.68
N GLU A 153 -13.83 -4.90 -2.41
CA GLU A 153 -14.85 -5.17 -1.40
C GLU A 153 -14.90 -4.02 -0.41
N CYS A 154 -16.07 -3.41 -0.28
CA CYS A 154 -16.38 -2.43 0.74
C CYS A 154 -17.30 -3.08 1.76
N THR A 155 -16.95 -3.00 3.04
CA THR A 155 -17.74 -3.60 4.13
C THR A 155 -18.07 -2.57 5.19
N TRP A 156 -19.16 -2.80 5.91
CA TRP A 156 -19.59 -1.98 7.04
C TRP A 156 -20.24 -2.84 8.12
N HIS A 157 -20.33 -2.26 9.30
CA HIS A 157 -21.01 -2.83 10.44
C HIS A 157 -22.31 -2.08 10.72
N LYS A 158 -23.31 -2.85 11.15
CA LYS A 158 -24.57 -2.32 11.66
C LYS A 158 -24.30 -1.51 12.93
N SER A 159 -24.98 -0.37 13.09
CA SER A 159 -24.93 0.36 14.37
C SER A 159 -25.74 -0.35 15.45
N LEU A 160 -25.40 -0.11 16.72
CA LEU A 160 -26.20 -0.59 17.86
C LEU A 160 -27.59 0.05 17.87
N ASP A 161 -27.72 1.27 17.34
CA ASP A 161 -28.98 2.02 17.28
C ASP A 161 -29.82 1.69 16.04
N ASP A 162 -29.35 0.78 15.18
CA ASP A 162 -30.10 0.35 14.01
C ASP A 162 -31.21 -0.64 14.44
N PRO A 163 -32.49 -0.37 14.08
CA PRO A 163 -33.60 -1.26 14.39
C PRO A 163 -33.34 -2.71 13.97
N PRO A 164 -33.87 -3.72 14.69
CA PRO A 164 -33.78 -5.13 14.29
C PRO A 164 -34.24 -5.32 12.84
N HIS A 165 -33.52 -6.15 12.09
CA HIS A 165 -33.82 -6.47 10.68
C HIS A 165 -33.85 -5.29 9.68
N SER A 166 -33.37 -4.11 10.07
CA SER A 166 -33.16 -3.00 9.11
C SER A 166 -32.09 -3.37 8.07
N GLN A 167 -32.38 -3.05 6.80
CA GLN A 167 -31.50 -3.32 5.66
C GLN A 167 -30.88 -2.03 5.14
N ARG A 168 -29.64 -2.14 4.65
CA ARG A 168 -28.88 -1.03 4.06
C ARG A 168 -28.70 -1.25 2.57
N SER A 169 -28.75 -0.18 1.79
CA SER A 169 -28.33 -0.19 0.40
C SER A 169 -27.11 0.71 0.22
N LEU A 170 -26.18 0.25 -0.61
CA LEU A 170 -25.01 1.02 -1.00
C LEU A 170 -25.22 1.54 -2.41
N TYR A 171 -25.02 2.83 -2.60
CA TYR A 171 -24.99 3.50 -3.89
C TYR A 171 -23.59 4.06 -4.12
N PHE A 172 -23.16 4.07 -5.37
CA PHE A 172 -21.87 4.62 -5.75
C PHE A 172 -21.97 5.46 -7.01
N TRP A 173 -21.03 6.39 -7.15
CA TRP A 173 -20.86 7.18 -8.36
C TRP A 173 -19.39 7.48 -8.56
N HIS A 174 -18.97 7.52 -9.81
CA HIS A 174 -17.67 8.02 -10.20
C HIS A 174 -17.75 8.76 -11.53
N ARG A 175 -16.68 9.52 -11.84
CA ARG A 175 -16.57 10.18 -13.14
C ARG A 175 -16.68 9.13 -14.27
N GLY A 176 -17.55 9.39 -15.23
CA GLY A 176 -17.87 8.45 -16.32
C GLY A 176 -19.27 7.85 -16.21
N MET A 177 -19.91 7.92 -15.03
CA MET A 177 -21.31 7.53 -14.84
C MET A 177 -22.24 8.73 -15.00
N GLU A 178 -23.42 8.53 -15.61
CA GLU A 178 -24.44 9.57 -15.71
C GLU A 178 -25.10 9.86 -14.35
N GLN A 179 -25.46 8.81 -13.61
CA GLN A 179 -26.10 8.88 -12.30
C GLN A 179 -25.50 7.84 -11.35
N ALA A 180 -25.75 7.98 -10.05
CA ALA A 180 -25.34 6.99 -9.06
C ALA A 180 -26.08 5.66 -9.30
N ALA A 181 -25.36 4.55 -9.12
CA ALA A 181 -25.92 3.20 -9.25
C ALA A 181 -25.90 2.48 -7.90
N GLU A 182 -26.82 1.52 -7.71
CA GLU A 182 -26.79 0.62 -6.56
C GLU A 182 -25.64 -0.39 -6.72
N CYS A 183 -25.13 -0.89 -5.58
CA CYS A 183 -24.15 -1.95 -5.50
C CYS A 183 -24.44 -3.11 -6.48
N PRO A 184 -23.47 -3.50 -7.34
CA PRO A 184 -23.68 -4.56 -8.32
C PRO A 184 -23.74 -5.96 -7.69
N GLN A 185 -23.02 -6.20 -6.58
CA GLN A 185 -23.03 -7.46 -5.88
C GLN A 185 -22.89 -7.28 -4.37
N TYR A 186 -23.97 -7.53 -3.63
CA TYR A 186 -23.97 -7.42 -2.17
C TYR A 186 -23.24 -8.59 -1.49
N ILE A 187 -22.55 -8.27 -0.40
CA ILE A 187 -21.98 -9.22 0.55
C ILE A 187 -22.94 -9.33 1.73
N TYR A 188 -23.25 -10.57 2.13
CA TYR A 188 -24.23 -10.86 3.18
C TYR A 188 -23.57 -11.50 4.40
N SER A 189 -24.04 -11.12 5.59
CA SER A 189 -23.74 -11.79 6.85
C SER A 189 -25.03 -11.89 7.66
N ASN A 190 -25.38 -13.11 8.10
CA ASN A 190 -26.63 -13.40 8.82
C ASN A 190 -27.90 -12.84 8.14
N GLY A 191 -27.96 -12.89 6.80
CA GLY A 191 -29.10 -12.39 6.02
C GLY A 191 -29.20 -10.87 5.89
N LEU A 192 -28.21 -10.12 6.38
CA LEU A 192 -28.12 -8.67 6.25
C LEU A 192 -27.07 -8.28 5.21
N LYS A 193 -27.34 -7.22 4.45
CA LYS A 193 -26.34 -6.60 3.57
C LYS A 193 -25.26 -5.91 4.43
N THR A 194 -24.04 -6.43 4.40
CA THR A 194 -22.90 -5.92 5.18
C THR A 194 -21.72 -5.46 4.32
N GLY A 195 -21.85 -5.57 3.00
CA GLY A 195 -20.81 -5.13 2.10
C GLY A 195 -21.28 -5.08 0.64
N CYS A 196 -20.39 -4.58 -0.21
CA CYS A 196 -20.54 -4.54 -1.65
C CYS A 196 -19.23 -4.97 -2.31
N LYS A 197 -19.35 -5.78 -3.36
CA LYS A 197 -18.26 -6.21 -4.22
C LYS A 197 -18.38 -5.55 -5.59
N PHE A 198 -17.29 -4.96 -6.05
CA PHE A 198 -17.16 -4.32 -7.36
C PHE A 198 -16.11 -5.03 -8.20
N CYS A 199 -16.36 -5.20 -9.50
CA CYS A 199 -15.38 -5.77 -10.42
C CYS A 199 -14.38 -4.69 -10.88
N GLY A 200 -13.12 -5.05 -11.10
CA GLY A 200 -12.03 -4.12 -11.41
C GLY A 200 -12.25 -3.26 -12.66
N GLU A 201 -12.90 -3.80 -13.70
CA GLU A 201 -13.24 -3.05 -14.92
C GLU A 201 -14.20 -1.87 -14.66
N SER A 202 -14.94 -1.90 -13.55
CA SER A 202 -15.90 -0.86 -13.17
C SER A 202 -15.32 0.22 -12.24
N LEU A 203 -14.01 0.21 -11.97
CA LEU A 203 -13.40 1.02 -10.93
C LEU A 203 -12.35 2.00 -11.48
N PRO A 204 -12.61 3.33 -11.46
CA PRO A 204 -11.66 4.32 -11.96
C PRO A 204 -10.61 4.70 -10.92
N GLU A 205 -9.33 4.52 -11.26
CA GLU A 205 -8.21 4.99 -10.44
C GLU A 205 -7.97 6.49 -10.61
N PHE A 206 -7.32 7.14 -9.63
CA PHE A 206 -6.91 8.55 -9.65
C PHE A 206 -8.05 9.57 -9.78
N THR A 207 -9.28 9.15 -9.50
CA THR A 207 -10.46 10.01 -9.41
C THR A 207 -11.27 9.66 -8.18
N ASN A 208 -12.16 10.57 -7.74
CA ASN A 208 -13.03 10.31 -6.61
C ASN A 208 -14.06 9.23 -6.97
N PHE A 209 -14.13 8.21 -6.12
CA PHE A 209 -15.16 7.20 -6.10
C PHE A 209 -16.05 7.45 -4.89
N ASN A 210 -17.25 7.98 -5.16
CA ASN A 210 -18.19 8.42 -4.13
C ASN A 210 -19.13 7.29 -3.78
N ILE A 211 -19.40 7.11 -2.49
CA ILE A 211 -20.22 6.03 -1.94
C ILE A 211 -21.19 6.63 -0.94
N CYS A 212 -22.45 6.18 -0.99
CA CYS A 212 -23.45 6.44 0.02
C CYS A 212 -24.00 5.10 0.53
N VAL A 213 -24.03 4.92 1.85
CA VAL A 213 -24.73 3.80 2.49
C VAL A 213 -25.93 4.37 3.25
N ASN A 214 -27.13 4.04 2.79
CA ASN A 214 -28.38 4.53 3.37
C ASN A 214 -29.36 3.37 3.65
N SER A 215 -30.56 3.71 4.11
CA SER A 215 -31.62 2.72 4.35
C SER A 215 -32.17 2.16 3.03
N SER A 216 -32.38 0.84 2.97
CA SER A 216 -33.02 0.20 1.81
C SER A 216 -34.51 0.52 1.68
N SER A 217 -35.16 1.05 2.72
CA SER A 217 -36.60 1.39 2.70
C SER A 217 -36.83 2.79 3.24
N SER A 218 -37.68 3.56 2.56
CA SER A 218 -38.12 4.88 3.02
C SER A 218 -38.87 4.85 4.36
N ASN A 219 -39.42 3.70 4.75
CA ASN A 219 -40.19 3.55 5.98
C ASN A 219 -39.31 3.48 7.24
N VAL A 220 -38.03 3.15 7.08
CA VAL A 220 -37.06 3.12 8.18
C VAL A 220 -36.00 4.18 7.92
N ALA A 221 -36.12 5.30 8.62
CA ALA A 221 -35.18 6.41 8.56
C ALA A 221 -33.87 6.05 9.27
N LEU A 222 -32.81 5.82 8.51
CA LEU A 222 -31.44 5.62 9.03
C LEU A 222 -30.54 6.75 8.54
N MET A 223 -29.53 7.07 9.34
CA MET A 223 -28.52 8.05 8.97
C MET A 223 -27.72 7.53 7.78
N SER A 224 -27.69 8.32 6.71
CA SER A 224 -26.88 8.06 5.53
C SER A 224 -25.42 8.36 5.85
N ALA A 225 -24.51 7.50 5.39
CA ALA A 225 -23.07 7.72 5.49
C ALA A 225 -22.48 7.92 4.10
N PHE A 226 -21.64 8.93 3.94
CA PHE A 226 -21.04 9.30 2.67
C PHE A 226 -19.52 9.16 2.75
N PHE A 227 -18.93 8.61 1.69
CA PHE A 227 -17.49 8.38 1.60
C PHE A 227 -17.00 8.76 0.21
N SER A 228 -15.84 9.40 0.12
CA SER A 228 -15.14 9.67 -1.13
C SER A 228 -13.79 9.00 -1.07
N LEU A 229 -13.54 8.04 -1.95
CA LEU A 229 -12.33 7.24 -1.99
C LEU A 229 -11.50 7.58 -3.23
N GLN A 230 -10.20 7.40 -3.13
CA GLN A 230 -9.32 7.27 -4.29
C GLN A 230 -8.83 5.83 -4.32
N ILE A 231 -9.43 5.01 -5.19
CA ILE A 231 -9.34 3.55 -5.10
C ILE A 231 -7.91 2.99 -5.20
N GLN A 232 -6.99 3.70 -5.85
CA GLN A 232 -5.59 3.30 -5.94
C GLN A 232 -4.92 3.23 -4.55
N ASN A 233 -5.43 4.00 -3.59
CA ASN A 233 -4.98 4.02 -2.20
C ASN A 233 -5.50 2.83 -1.37
N HIS A 234 -6.33 1.97 -1.96
CA HIS A 234 -6.98 0.84 -1.29
C HIS A 234 -6.50 -0.52 -1.83
N VAL A 235 -5.44 -0.56 -2.63
CA VAL A 235 -4.98 -1.80 -3.25
C VAL A 235 -4.27 -2.70 -2.24
N LYS A 236 -4.67 -3.98 -2.21
CA LYS A 236 -3.95 -5.07 -1.52
C LYS A 236 -3.38 -6.02 -2.58
N PRO A 237 -2.06 -6.04 -2.81
CA PRO A 237 -1.45 -7.03 -3.70
C PRO A 237 -1.63 -8.46 -3.20
N ALA A 238 -1.52 -9.43 -4.11
CA ALA A 238 -1.48 -10.85 -3.74
C ALA A 238 -0.20 -11.20 -2.97
N ALA A 239 -0.29 -12.24 -2.16
CA ALA A 239 0.88 -12.83 -1.52
C ALA A 239 1.81 -13.42 -2.58
N ILE A 240 3.12 -13.29 -2.36
CA ILE A 240 4.12 -13.95 -3.21
C ILE A 240 4.08 -15.46 -2.90
N GLU A 241 4.00 -16.27 -3.94
CA GLU A 241 3.89 -17.73 -3.79
C GLU A 241 5.26 -18.42 -3.81
N VAL A 242 6.17 -17.99 -4.69
CA VAL A 242 7.44 -18.68 -4.95
C VAL A 242 8.64 -17.75 -4.75
N LEU A 243 9.61 -18.22 -3.96
CA LEU A 243 10.93 -17.60 -3.81
C LEU A 243 11.98 -18.56 -4.38
N HIS A 244 12.80 -18.04 -5.29
CA HIS A 244 13.97 -18.71 -5.84
C HIS A 244 15.20 -18.31 -5.02
N LEU A 245 15.92 -19.30 -4.50
CA LEU A 245 17.10 -19.10 -3.68
C LEU A 245 18.31 -19.71 -4.38
N GLU A 246 19.24 -18.87 -4.81
CA GLU A 246 20.43 -19.30 -5.54
C GLU A 246 21.72 -18.89 -4.82
N ALA A 247 22.78 -19.68 -5.03
CA ALA A 247 24.11 -19.35 -4.53
C ALA A 247 24.68 -18.18 -5.34
N GLY A 248 24.90 -17.04 -4.70
CA GLY A 248 25.54 -15.88 -5.30
C GLY A 248 27.07 -15.91 -5.16
N PRO A 249 27.78 -14.96 -5.79
CA PRO A 249 29.21 -14.79 -5.62
C PRO A 249 29.58 -14.47 -4.16
N ASP A 250 30.84 -14.71 -3.78
CA ASP A 250 31.40 -14.35 -2.47
C ASP A 250 30.61 -14.88 -1.25
N ARG A 251 30.12 -16.11 -1.33
CA ARG A 251 29.28 -16.73 -0.29
C ARG A 251 28.06 -15.87 0.01
N SER A 252 27.33 -15.43 -1.00
CA SER A 252 26.04 -14.77 -0.82
C SER A 252 24.89 -15.69 -1.23
N ILE A 253 23.68 -15.39 -0.79
CA ILE A 253 22.45 -15.96 -1.33
C ILE A 253 21.76 -14.88 -2.14
N GLN A 254 21.43 -15.17 -3.38
CA GLN A 254 20.53 -14.37 -4.19
C GLN A 254 19.11 -14.89 -3.96
N VAL A 255 18.25 -14.01 -3.45
CA VAL A 255 16.83 -14.26 -3.22
C VAL A 255 16.08 -13.54 -4.33
N GLU A 256 15.30 -14.27 -5.12
CA GLU A 256 14.47 -13.74 -6.18
C GLU A 256 13.03 -14.21 -5.99
N TRP A 257 12.05 -13.39 -6.34
CA TRP A 257 10.64 -13.76 -6.28
C TRP A 257 9.89 -13.30 -7.52
N THR A 258 8.88 -14.07 -7.88
CA THR A 258 8.01 -13.77 -9.02
C THR A 258 6.70 -13.15 -8.53
N LEU A 259 6.21 -12.18 -9.30
CA LEU A 259 4.94 -11.55 -9.00
C LEU A 259 3.78 -12.45 -9.45
N PRO A 260 2.73 -12.62 -8.63
CA PRO A 260 1.63 -13.53 -8.94
C PRO A 260 0.68 -13.02 -10.04
N GLN A 261 0.65 -11.71 -10.32
CA GLN A 261 -0.27 -11.12 -11.30
C GLN A 261 0.31 -9.86 -11.96
N GLU A 262 0.08 -9.72 -13.27
CA GLU A 262 0.59 -8.62 -14.09
C GLU A 262 -0.29 -7.34 -14.07
N ARG A 263 -1.46 -7.36 -13.41
CA ARG A 263 -2.36 -6.19 -13.33
C ARG A 263 -1.76 -5.01 -12.58
N ILE A 264 -0.80 -5.26 -11.69
CA ILE A 264 -0.09 -4.22 -10.95
C ILE A 264 1.31 -4.09 -11.58
N PRO A 265 1.66 -2.93 -12.15
CA PRO A 265 2.99 -2.73 -12.72
C PRO A 265 4.09 -2.89 -11.68
N GLU A 266 5.21 -3.52 -12.05
CA GLU A 266 6.34 -3.80 -11.13
C GLU A 266 6.89 -2.52 -10.48
N HIS A 267 7.03 -1.44 -11.26
CA HIS A 267 7.51 -0.15 -10.76
C HIS A 267 6.56 0.51 -9.74
N CYS A 268 5.33 0.01 -9.61
CA CYS A 268 4.37 0.43 -8.60
C CYS A 268 4.42 -0.42 -7.33
N LEU A 269 5.30 -1.41 -7.24
CA LEU A 269 5.43 -2.27 -6.07
C LEU A 269 6.71 -1.93 -5.30
N GLU A 270 6.63 -2.11 -4.00
CA GLU A 270 7.79 -2.28 -3.14
C GLU A 270 7.60 -3.52 -2.26
N HIS A 271 8.72 -4.14 -1.93
CA HIS A 271 8.78 -5.45 -1.29
C HIS A 271 9.47 -5.32 0.06
N GLU A 272 8.92 -5.99 1.06
CA GLU A 272 9.58 -6.20 2.34
C GLU A 272 10.02 -7.65 2.43
N VAL A 273 11.34 -7.84 2.51
CA VAL A 273 11.97 -9.13 2.69
C VAL A 273 12.32 -9.30 4.16
N GLU A 274 11.76 -10.31 4.81
CA GLU A 274 12.14 -10.71 6.17
C GLU A 274 13.08 -11.91 6.11
N THR A 275 14.27 -11.75 6.70
CA THR A 275 15.27 -12.79 6.83
C THR A 275 15.33 -13.27 8.27
N ARG A 276 15.24 -14.58 8.46
CA ARG A 276 15.46 -15.27 9.72
C ARG A 276 16.82 -15.97 9.68
N LYS A 277 17.67 -15.70 10.67
CA LYS A 277 18.93 -16.41 10.89
C LYS A 277 18.76 -17.35 12.09
N GLU A 278 19.04 -18.63 11.88
CA GLU A 278 19.02 -19.66 12.93
C GLU A 278 20.47 -20.03 13.28
N GLY A 279 20.91 -19.62 14.48
CA GLY A 279 22.24 -19.92 15.01
C GLY A 279 22.29 -21.22 15.82
N GLN A 280 23.50 -21.72 16.12
CA GLN A 280 23.71 -22.94 16.90
C GLN A 280 23.13 -22.85 18.34
N ASP A 281 23.06 -21.66 18.92
CA ASP A 281 22.51 -21.41 20.27
C ASP A 281 20.99 -21.12 20.29
N LYS A 282 20.27 -21.41 19.19
CA LYS A 282 18.82 -21.11 19.03
C LYS A 282 18.45 -19.62 19.17
N GLN A 283 19.43 -18.72 19.20
CA GLN A 283 19.17 -17.29 19.22
C GLN A 283 18.78 -16.83 17.82
N GLU A 284 17.48 -16.61 17.63
CA GLU A 284 16.90 -16.15 16.37
C GLU A 284 17.12 -14.64 16.22
N SER A 285 17.60 -14.21 15.04
CA SER A 285 17.59 -12.81 14.65
C SER A 285 16.76 -12.61 13.39
N LEU A 286 15.92 -11.57 13.41
CA LEU A 286 15.08 -11.16 12.30
C LEU A 286 15.59 -9.85 11.74
N GLN A 287 15.74 -9.79 10.42
CA GLN A 287 16.12 -8.60 9.69
C GLN A 287 15.08 -8.33 8.61
N ARG A 288 14.68 -7.06 8.46
CA ARG A 288 13.71 -6.62 7.44
C ARG A 288 14.36 -5.59 6.54
N ILE A 289 14.19 -5.77 5.24
CA ILE A 289 14.71 -4.87 4.21
C ILE A 289 13.58 -4.53 3.26
N ILE A 290 13.43 -3.24 2.95
CA ILE A 290 12.51 -2.77 1.93
C ILE A 290 13.30 -2.52 0.65
N THR A 291 12.82 -3.08 -0.47
CA THR A 291 13.43 -2.93 -1.79
C THR A 291 12.34 -2.77 -2.87
N ARG A 292 12.70 -2.16 -4.00
CA ARG A 292 11.83 -2.11 -5.20
C ARG A 292 12.25 -3.12 -6.26
N GLU A 293 13.41 -3.74 -6.08
CA GLU A 293 13.90 -4.81 -6.94
C GLU A 293 13.18 -6.12 -6.59
N LEU A 294 13.02 -7.00 -7.57
CA LEU A 294 12.51 -8.38 -7.37
C LEU A 294 13.59 -9.34 -6.87
N THR A 295 14.79 -8.82 -6.58
CA THR A 295 15.95 -9.57 -6.14
C THR A 295 16.61 -8.93 -4.92
N LEU A 296 17.22 -9.75 -4.07
CA LEU A 296 17.99 -9.32 -2.92
C LEU A 296 19.20 -10.25 -2.72
N THR A 297 20.40 -9.68 -2.68
CA THR A 297 21.62 -10.42 -2.34
C THR A 297 21.94 -10.28 -0.87
N VAL A 298 22.11 -11.40 -0.16
CA VAL A 298 22.40 -11.43 1.29
C VAL A 298 23.68 -12.22 1.56
N SER A 299 24.70 -11.57 2.13
CA SER A 299 26.01 -12.17 2.46
C SER A 299 25.92 -13.25 3.54
N MET A 300 26.41 -14.47 3.29
CA MET A 300 26.48 -15.59 4.24
C MET A 300 27.69 -15.47 5.16
N GLU A 301 27.54 -14.71 6.24
CA GLU A 301 28.46 -14.74 7.37
C GLU A 301 28.19 -15.98 8.24
N GLY A 302 29.11 -16.94 8.23
CA GLY A 302 29.06 -18.14 9.06
C GLY A 302 28.17 -19.28 8.54
N ALA A 303 28.12 -20.39 9.29
CA ALA A 303 27.35 -21.60 8.97
C ALA A 303 25.96 -21.56 9.63
N GLN A 304 25.18 -20.50 9.36
CA GLN A 304 23.83 -20.33 9.90
C GLN A 304 22.79 -20.63 8.83
N ARG A 305 21.74 -21.37 9.21
CA ARG A 305 20.59 -21.59 8.32
C ARG A 305 19.84 -20.28 8.16
N ARG A 306 19.46 -19.97 6.91
CA ARG A 306 18.72 -18.74 6.58
C ARG A 306 17.43 -19.05 5.89
N CYS A 307 16.37 -18.41 6.37
CA CYS A 307 15.05 -18.48 5.77
C CYS A 307 14.55 -17.08 5.42
N PHE A 308 13.82 -17.00 4.33
CA PHE A 308 13.33 -15.76 3.75
C PHE A 308 11.82 -15.85 3.55
N ARG A 309 11.14 -14.72 3.73
CA ARG A 309 9.77 -14.52 3.25
C ARG A 309 9.61 -13.10 2.75
N VAL A 310 8.73 -12.89 1.79
CA VAL A 310 8.52 -11.59 1.15
C VAL A 310 7.04 -11.24 1.17
N ARG A 311 6.75 -9.95 1.28
CA ARG A 311 5.43 -9.37 1.01
C ARG A 311 5.57 -8.08 0.22
N SER A 312 4.50 -7.66 -0.44
CA SER A 312 4.50 -6.51 -1.33
C SER A 312 3.45 -5.49 -0.94
N ARG A 313 3.67 -4.21 -1.24
CA ARG A 313 2.65 -3.16 -1.19
C ARG A 313 2.81 -2.22 -2.37
N ILE A 314 1.78 -1.42 -2.64
CA ILE A 314 1.88 -0.33 -3.61
C ILE A 314 2.86 0.74 -3.08
N HIS A 315 3.80 1.12 -3.93
CA HIS A 315 4.78 2.16 -3.67
C HIS A 315 4.16 3.56 -3.76
N GLN A 316 4.72 4.51 -3.00
CA GLN A 316 4.22 5.88 -2.87
C GLN A 316 4.11 6.68 -4.18
N TYR A 317 4.81 6.27 -5.23
CA TYR A 317 4.73 6.93 -6.55
C TYR A 317 3.45 6.59 -7.32
N CYS A 318 2.77 5.49 -6.98
CA CYS A 318 1.53 5.07 -7.63
C CYS A 318 0.30 5.25 -6.74
N ALA A 319 0.46 5.33 -5.42
CA ALA A 319 -0.62 5.59 -4.47
C ALA A 319 -0.07 6.23 -3.18
N ASP A 320 -0.84 7.12 -2.55
CA ASP A 320 -0.45 7.75 -1.28
C ASP A 320 -0.39 6.74 -0.12
N ARG A 321 -1.18 5.67 -0.22
CA ARG A 321 -1.34 4.61 0.77
C ARG A 321 -1.57 3.27 0.08
N GLY A 322 -1.35 2.18 0.80
CA GLY A 322 -1.64 0.84 0.30
C GLY A 322 -1.61 -0.20 1.40
N PHE A 323 -2.24 -1.34 1.15
CA PHE A 323 -2.17 -2.48 2.05
C PHE A 323 -0.94 -3.33 1.72
N TRP A 324 -0.33 -3.88 2.76
CA TRP A 324 0.61 -4.98 2.57
C TRP A 324 -0.15 -6.24 2.15
N SER A 325 0.43 -6.99 1.22
CA SER A 325 0.03 -8.36 0.95
C SER A 325 0.24 -9.21 2.20
N ASP A 326 -0.38 -10.39 2.19
CA ASP A 326 0.00 -11.41 3.16
C ASP A 326 1.45 -11.86 2.87
N TRP A 327 2.12 -12.35 3.91
CA TRP A 327 3.49 -12.86 3.77
C TRP A 327 3.51 -14.13 2.93
N SER A 328 4.54 -14.29 2.10
CA SER A 328 4.88 -15.58 1.51
C SER A 328 5.17 -16.62 2.60
N HIS A 329 5.14 -17.89 2.21
CA HIS A 329 5.72 -18.94 3.02
C HIS A 329 7.23 -18.72 3.21
N TRP A 330 7.77 -19.31 4.28
CA TRP A 330 9.21 -19.29 4.54
C TRP A 330 9.93 -20.24 3.57
N SER A 331 10.90 -19.72 2.83
CA SER A 331 11.83 -20.51 2.01
C SER A 331 13.21 -20.48 2.62
N CYS A 332 13.79 -21.64 2.92
CA CYS A 332 15.10 -21.74 3.57
C CYS A 332 16.16 -22.22 2.60
N TYR A 333 17.33 -21.58 2.62
CA TYR A 333 18.47 -22.03 1.86
C TYR A 333 19.01 -23.34 2.48
N PRO A 334 19.32 -24.36 1.66
CA PRO A 334 19.78 -25.66 2.16
C PRO A 334 21.09 -25.52 2.95
N ASP A 335 21.20 -26.30 4.03
CA ASP A 335 22.44 -26.37 4.81
C ASP A 335 23.59 -26.82 3.90
N LEU A 336 24.71 -26.07 3.91
CA LEU A 336 25.96 -26.58 3.34
C LEU A 336 26.25 -27.92 4.02
N PRO A 337 26.48 -29.02 3.27
CA PRO A 337 26.78 -30.31 3.87
C PRO A 337 27.96 -30.11 4.82
N LYS A 338 27.76 -30.42 6.11
CA LYS A 338 28.83 -30.41 7.11
C LYS A 338 30.01 -31.14 6.50
N SER A 339 31.14 -30.45 6.37
CA SER A 339 32.31 -30.96 5.69
C SER A 339 32.56 -32.41 6.08
N ASN A 340 32.45 -33.30 5.09
CA ASN A 340 32.79 -34.71 5.22
C ASN A 340 34.27 -34.89 5.63
N ALA A 341 35.04 -33.81 5.82
CA ALA A 341 36.37 -33.82 6.42
C ALA A 341 36.45 -34.72 7.66
N VAL A 342 35.47 -34.70 8.59
CA VAL A 342 35.53 -35.59 9.77
C VAL A 342 35.46 -37.08 9.36
N VAL A 343 34.59 -37.42 8.40
CA VAL A 343 34.46 -38.78 7.87
C VAL A 343 35.69 -39.17 7.03
N VAL A 344 36.22 -38.26 6.22
CA VAL A 344 37.42 -38.44 5.40
C VAL A 344 38.65 -38.60 6.29
N PHE A 345 38.82 -37.77 7.32
CA PHE A 345 39.89 -37.91 8.32
C PHE A 345 39.76 -39.23 9.08
N ALA A 346 38.55 -39.66 9.44
CA ALA A 346 38.32 -40.96 10.08
C ALA A 346 38.68 -42.14 9.16
N LEU A 347 38.35 -42.05 7.87
CA LEU A 347 38.71 -43.07 6.86
C LEU A 347 40.21 -43.10 6.57
N VAL A 348 40.87 -41.95 6.49
CA VAL A 348 42.32 -41.88 6.31
C VAL A 348 43.04 -42.42 7.54
N ALA A 349 42.59 -42.04 8.75
CA ALA A 349 43.15 -42.55 10.00
C ALA A 349 42.99 -44.07 10.13
N SER A 350 41.83 -44.63 9.76
CA SER A 350 41.60 -46.08 9.81
C SER A 350 42.49 -46.84 8.82
N LEU A 351 42.72 -46.28 7.62
CA LEU A 351 43.62 -46.85 6.63
C LEU A 351 45.08 -46.88 7.13
N VAL A 352 45.54 -45.77 7.75
CA VAL A 352 46.89 -45.67 8.31
C VAL A 352 47.09 -46.67 9.45
N ILE A 353 46.11 -46.80 10.35
CA ILE A 353 46.15 -47.77 11.46
C ILE A 353 46.21 -49.20 10.91
N SER A 354 45.43 -49.53 9.88
CA SER A 354 45.42 -50.86 9.27
C SER A 354 46.78 -51.22 8.67
N ILE A 355 47.40 -50.29 7.92
CA ILE A 355 48.74 -50.48 7.35
C ILE A 355 49.78 -50.67 8.45
N PHE A 356 49.69 -49.91 9.54
CA PHE A 356 50.62 -50.02 10.66
C PHE A 356 50.53 -51.39 11.34
N VAL A 357 49.32 -51.87 11.60
CA VAL A 357 49.06 -53.19 12.18
C VAL A 357 49.56 -54.31 11.26
N LEU A 358 49.29 -54.23 9.95
CA LEU A 358 49.79 -55.19 8.97
C LEU A 358 51.32 -55.22 8.92
N SER A 359 51.98 -54.06 9.04
CA SER A 359 53.45 -53.98 9.10
C SER A 359 54.00 -54.63 10.37
N LEU A 360 53.36 -54.42 11.52
CA LEU A 360 53.76 -55.01 12.81
C LEU A 360 53.52 -56.53 12.82
N CYS A 361 52.40 -57.00 12.27
CA CYS A 361 52.13 -58.43 12.08
C CYS A 361 53.14 -59.06 11.12
N GLY A 362 53.44 -58.42 9.99
CA GLY A 362 54.47 -58.87 9.06
C GLY A 362 55.85 -58.93 9.70
N TRP A 363 56.21 -57.93 10.51
CA TRP A 363 57.46 -57.89 11.25
C TRP A 363 57.54 -58.97 12.33
N ALA A 364 56.46 -59.22 13.07
CA ALA A 364 56.37 -60.30 14.05
C ALA A 364 56.47 -61.69 13.40
N LEU A 365 55.79 -61.91 12.27
CA LEU A 365 55.88 -63.14 11.50
C LEU A 365 57.29 -63.35 10.92
N TRP A 366 57.93 -62.29 10.42
CA TRP A 366 59.32 -62.35 9.96
C TRP A 366 60.29 -62.70 11.09
N ARG A 367 60.12 -62.09 12.27
CA ARG A 367 60.90 -62.43 13.48
C ARG A 367 60.69 -63.88 13.92
N TRP A 368 59.45 -64.36 13.86
CA TRP A 368 59.11 -65.75 14.20
C TRP A 368 59.69 -66.76 13.20
N ARG A 369 59.68 -66.43 11.91
CA ARG A 369 60.30 -67.25 10.85
C ARG A 369 61.82 -67.31 11.01
N LYS A 370 62.46 -66.17 11.30
CA LYS A 370 63.91 -66.08 11.56
C LYS A 370 64.32 -66.80 12.85
N GLY A 371 63.42 -66.88 13.84
CA GLY A 371 63.62 -67.68 15.06
C GLY A 371 63.57 -69.21 14.85
N ARG A 372 63.03 -69.69 13.71
CA ARG A 372 63.01 -71.13 13.37
C ARG A 372 64.26 -71.62 12.64
N GLU A 373 65.07 -70.74 12.06
CA GLU A 373 66.31 -71.13 11.37
C GLU A 373 67.47 -71.49 12.33
N GLY A 374 67.28 -71.37 13.65
CA GLY A 374 68.31 -71.62 14.67
C GLY A 374 68.22 -72.94 15.45
N LYS A 375 67.38 -73.91 15.08
CA LYS A 375 67.29 -75.21 15.80
C LYS A 375 67.59 -76.39 14.87
N THR A 376 68.85 -76.82 14.88
CA THR A 376 69.30 -78.14 14.41
C THR A 376 68.76 -79.24 15.35
N ILE A 377 68.10 -80.26 14.79
CA ILE A 377 67.68 -81.48 15.48
C ILE A 377 68.64 -82.61 15.06
N PRO A 378 69.22 -83.41 15.98
CA PRO A 378 70.11 -84.53 15.67
C PRO A 378 69.33 -85.85 15.41
N PRO A 379 69.99 -86.90 14.88
CA PRO A 379 69.32 -87.97 14.12
C PRO A 379 69.09 -89.29 14.88
N SER A 380 68.32 -90.17 14.21
CA SER A 380 68.09 -91.62 14.41
C SER A 380 66.80 -91.99 15.21
N HIS A 381 66.07 -93.07 14.91
CA HIS A 381 66.45 -94.35 14.27
C HIS A 381 65.24 -95.05 13.59
N LEU A 382 65.47 -95.49 12.35
CA LEU A 382 64.95 -96.65 11.59
C LEU A 382 63.55 -97.30 11.80
N ASN A 383 62.84 -97.31 10.66
CA ASN A 383 62.31 -98.47 9.92
C ASN A 383 60.94 -99.11 10.22
N LYS A 384 60.34 -99.51 9.07
CA LYS A 384 59.24 -100.47 8.80
C LYS A 384 57.84 -99.87 8.92
N LEU A 385 56.96 -99.88 7.92
CA LEU A 385 56.81 -100.70 6.70
C LEU A 385 56.10 -99.92 5.59
N MET A 386 56.60 -100.06 4.36
CA MET A 386 55.89 -99.85 3.11
C MET A 386 55.49 -101.24 2.60
N GLU A 387 54.21 -101.57 2.63
CA GLU A 387 53.50 -102.62 1.88
C GLU A 387 52.00 -102.36 2.18
N TYR A 388 51.03 -102.34 1.27
CA TYR A 388 50.97 -102.78 -0.11
C TYR A 388 49.77 -102.09 -0.77
N SER A 389 49.92 -101.87 -2.07
CA SER A 389 48.92 -101.51 -3.07
C SER A 389 47.51 -102.10 -2.88
N LYS A 390 46.47 -101.34 -3.27
CA LYS A 390 45.49 -101.66 -4.35
C LYS A 390 44.18 -100.90 -4.11
N GLY A 391 43.74 -100.16 -5.12
CA GLY A 391 42.42 -99.52 -5.12
C GLY A 391 42.35 -98.31 -6.04
N LEU A 392 42.89 -98.41 -7.25
CA LEU A 392 42.58 -97.45 -8.31
C LEU A 392 41.10 -97.64 -8.69
N GLN A 393 40.36 -96.53 -8.62
CA GLN A 393 39.13 -96.24 -9.36
C GLN A 393 37.96 -97.22 -9.23
N PHE A 394 36.91 -96.75 -8.55
CA PHE A 394 35.54 -97.05 -8.93
C PHE A 394 34.67 -95.78 -8.78
N ILE A 395 34.18 -95.29 -9.94
CA ILE A 395 32.92 -94.53 -10.15
C ILE A 395 32.94 -93.06 -9.69
N HIS A 396 33.13 -92.05 -10.55
CA HIS A 396 32.39 -91.65 -11.77
C HIS A 396 30.88 -91.50 -11.56
N LYS A 397 30.46 -90.24 -11.33
CA LYS A 397 29.18 -89.62 -11.76
C LYS A 397 28.04 -90.59 -12.11
N ILE A 398 27.01 -90.60 -11.27
CA ILE A 398 25.64 -90.83 -11.73
C ILE A 398 24.89 -89.49 -11.61
N THR A 399 24.74 -88.91 -12.80
CA THR A 399 23.60 -88.15 -13.35
C THR A 399 22.97 -86.96 -12.63
N GLN A 400 22.85 -85.90 -13.43
CA GLN A 400 21.86 -84.82 -13.36
C GLN A 400 20.43 -85.28 -13.02
N ASN A 401 19.66 -84.28 -12.59
CA ASN A 401 18.20 -84.18 -12.46
C ASN A 401 17.63 -84.55 -11.09
N GLN A 402 17.49 -83.52 -10.25
CA GLN A 402 16.20 -82.82 -10.20
C GLN A 402 16.42 -81.30 -10.11
#